data_AF-A0A965TTS3-F1
#
_entry.id   AF-A0A965TTS3-F1
#
_cell.length_a   1.000
_cell.length_b   1.000
_cell.length_c   1.000
_cell.angle_alpha   90.00
_cell.angle_beta   90.00
_cell.angle_gamma   90.00
#
_symmetry.space_group_name_H-M   'P 1'
#
loop_
_entity.id
_entity.type
_entity.pdbx_description
1 polymer ?
#
loop_
_entity_poly.entity_id
_entity_poly.type
_entity_poly.pdbx_seq_one_letter_code
_entity_poly.pdbx_strand_id
1 'polypeptide(L)'
;MELHTVRMSIQLSDRAVSRIEPVPTALPELDKQTQILGYILSDPKIAREELAIFALCLDMARRKARAGGLKQGAFFCGLDPKKHPCHPDDPPDRPLRLLPCFSLSRLLIDYYRTSLDFQFLLSGGADVVFETARLWQAIQMQGIASDPGEWPDLKPLVQLNLNWTSRIWTLLGRAGRQQDVAARLGLSGEEVRQLAESPVLLPDRTQSSQTKDAATLLANLVHTGYDLSPEKWSSGEEAGVLAILATQIARLEIEDDELSFAPVLPAGWQGYSLRLSFRGSQFDLSVDQSAGRMVLIEGSAIPVLVYGLEYMLEDECVFDLKQVGDFAQESIARDALSD
;
A
#
# COMPACT_ATOMS: atom_id res chain seq x y z
N MET A 1 27.83 -16.43 -4.42
CA MET A 1 27.05 -15.18 -4.50
C MET A 1 26.48 -14.98 -3.11
N GLU A 2 26.98 -14.00 -2.36
CA GLU A 2 26.44 -13.73 -1.01
C GLU A 2 24.99 -13.25 -1.17
N LEU A 3 24.03 -13.97 -0.57
CA LEU A 3 22.60 -13.66 -0.64
C LEU A 3 22.24 -12.30 -0.02
N HIS A 4 23.20 -11.64 0.63
CA HIS A 4 23.01 -10.38 1.36
C HIS A 4 22.86 -9.14 0.48
N THR A 5 22.98 -9.22 -0.86
CA THR A 5 22.83 -8.05 -1.75
C THR A 5 21.61 -8.09 -2.69
N VAL A 6 20.88 -9.20 -2.77
CA VAL A 6 19.76 -9.34 -3.73
C VAL A 6 18.45 -8.85 -3.09
N ARG A 7 17.94 -7.70 -3.55
CA ARG A 7 16.63 -7.17 -3.10
C ARG A 7 15.42 -7.88 -3.70
N MET A 8 15.54 -8.36 -4.94
CA MET A 8 14.56 -9.29 -5.53
C MET A 8 15.22 -10.09 -6.65
N SER A 9 14.67 -11.26 -6.93
CA SER A 9 15.03 -12.07 -8.10
C SER A 9 13.85 -12.87 -8.60
N ILE A 10 13.83 -13.17 -9.89
CA ILE A 10 12.81 -14.02 -10.52
C ILE A 10 13.55 -14.96 -11.47
N GLN A 11 13.28 -16.26 -11.37
CA GLN A 11 13.89 -17.29 -12.20
C GLN A 11 12.83 -17.92 -13.10
N LEU A 12 13.06 -17.89 -14.41
CA LEU A 12 12.15 -18.46 -15.42
C LEU A 12 12.74 -19.76 -15.97
N SER A 13 11.87 -20.70 -16.34
CA SER A 13 12.27 -21.93 -17.04
C SER A 13 12.63 -21.68 -18.51
N ASP A 14 13.52 -22.50 -19.08
CA ASP A 14 13.96 -22.40 -20.49
C ASP A 14 12.81 -22.37 -21.51
N ARG A 15 11.70 -23.07 -21.22
CA ARG A 15 10.50 -23.07 -22.08
C ARG A 15 9.70 -21.77 -22.03
N ALA A 16 9.77 -21.04 -20.92
CA ALA A 16 9.09 -19.75 -20.76
C ALA A 16 9.84 -18.63 -21.50
N VAL A 17 11.16 -18.76 -21.63
CA VAL A 17 12.05 -17.81 -22.33
C VAL A 17 11.81 -17.78 -23.86
N SER A 18 11.15 -18.78 -24.46
CA SER A 18 11.08 -18.91 -25.94
C SER A 18 9.81 -18.34 -26.61
N ARG A 19 8.97 -17.55 -25.92
CA ARG A 19 7.70 -17.02 -26.46
C ARG A 19 7.55 -15.50 -26.28
N ILE A 20 7.72 -14.74 -27.39
CA ILE A 20 7.10 -13.44 -27.78
C ILE A 20 7.98 -12.14 -27.76
N GLU A 21 7.76 -11.35 -28.85
CA GLU A 21 7.89 -9.91 -29.28
C GLU A 21 8.89 -8.87 -28.69
N PRO A 22 9.28 -7.84 -29.50
CA PRO A 22 10.41 -6.94 -29.21
C PRO A 22 10.12 -5.83 -28.19
N VAL A 23 11.23 -5.24 -27.71
CA VAL A 23 11.51 -4.75 -26.35
C VAL A 23 11.34 -3.22 -26.18
N PRO A 24 10.89 -2.72 -25.00
CA PRO A 24 11.17 -1.38 -24.53
C PRO A 24 12.52 -1.31 -23.78
N THR A 25 13.37 -0.34 -24.11
CA THR A 25 14.74 -0.18 -23.55
C THR A 25 14.78 0.28 -22.07
N ALA A 26 13.64 0.50 -21.42
CA ALA A 26 13.52 1.03 -20.06
C ALA A 26 12.34 0.38 -19.31
N LEU A 27 12.35 0.42 -17.97
CA LEU A 27 11.18 0.02 -17.17
C LEU A 27 9.95 0.82 -17.59
N PRO A 28 8.75 0.20 -17.59
CA PRO A 28 7.53 0.94 -17.76
C PRO A 28 7.41 1.99 -16.65
N GLU A 29 6.91 3.18 -17.00
CA GLU A 29 6.60 4.20 -16.03
C GLU A 29 5.46 3.70 -15.13
N LEU A 30 5.77 3.42 -13.87
CA LEU A 30 4.79 3.01 -12.87
C LEU A 30 4.18 4.25 -12.19
N ASP A 31 2.92 4.13 -11.77
CA ASP A 31 2.25 5.19 -11.03
C ASP A 31 2.90 5.41 -9.64
N LYS A 32 2.77 6.62 -9.10
CA LYS A 32 3.42 6.98 -7.84
C LYS A 32 2.95 6.19 -6.63
N GLN A 33 1.71 5.70 -6.61
CA GLN A 33 1.23 4.87 -5.51
C GLN A 33 2.03 3.57 -5.45
N THR A 34 2.18 2.89 -6.59
CA THR A 34 2.95 1.65 -6.71
C THR A 34 4.41 1.87 -6.33
N GLN A 35 5.03 2.95 -6.80
CA GLN A 35 6.42 3.31 -6.44
C GLN A 35 6.60 3.51 -4.93
N ILE A 36 5.74 4.31 -4.29
CA ILE A 36 5.82 4.61 -2.85
C ILE A 36 5.58 3.34 -2.02
N LEU A 37 4.62 2.50 -2.40
CA LEU A 37 4.40 1.22 -1.73
C LEU A 37 5.65 0.33 -1.79
N GLY A 38 6.35 0.34 -2.92
CA GLY A 38 7.64 -0.33 -3.07
C GLY A 38 8.67 0.11 -2.04
N TYR A 39 8.79 1.41 -1.81
CA TYR A 39 9.68 1.94 -0.79
C TYR A 39 9.19 1.62 0.62
N ILE A 40 7.88 1.67 0.89
CA ILE A 40 7.35 1.27 2.22
C ILE A 40 7.82 -0.13 2.59
N LEU A 41 7.78 -1.05 1.62
CA LEU A 41 8.10 -2.46 1.82
C LEU A 41 9.60 -2.77 1.84
N SER A 42 10.48 -1.85 1.43
CA SER A 42 11.92 -2.15 1.28
C SER A 42 12.87 -1.12 1.88
N ASP A 43 12.50 0.15 1.85
CA ASP A 43 13.30 1.29 2.30
C ASP A 43 12.40 2.39 2.91
N PRO A 44 11.99 2.23 4.18
CA PRO A 44 11.06 3.15 4.82
C PRO A 44 11.61 4.58 4.92
N LYS A 45 12.92 4.80 4.82
CA LYS A 45 13.49 6.15 4.86
C LYS A 45 13.10 6.95 3.63
N ILE A 46 13.24 6.35 2.44
CA ILE A 46 12.83 6.97 1.18
C ILE A 46 11.30 7.14 1.15
N ALA A 47 10.55 6.14 1.60
CA ALA A 47 9.09 6.24 1.70
C ALA A 47 8.63 7.43 2.55
N ARG A 48 9.29 7.65 3.70
CA ARG A 48 9.04 8.79 4.58
C ARG A 48 9.25 10.12 3.86
N GLU A 49 10.32 10.25 3.09
CA GLU A 49 10.64 11.48 2.36
C GLU A 49 9.60 11.80 1.28
N GLU A 50 9.21 10.80 0.49
CA GLU A 50 8.15 10.93 -0.53
C GLU A 50 6.80 11.31 0.10
N LEU A 51 6.45 10.70 1.24
CA LEU A 51 5.19 10.97 1.94
C LEU A 51 5.18 12.30 2.70
N ALA A 52 6.33 12.76 3.23
CA ALA A 52 6.42 13.99 4.02
C ALA A 52 6.02 15.24 3.23
N ILE A 53 6.23 15.23 1.91
CA ILE A 53 5.86 16.35 1.03
C ILE A 53 4.37 16.66 1.14
N PHE A 54 3.51 15.65 1.28
CA PHE A 54 2.06 15.86 1.34
C PHE A 54 1.59 16.55 2.63
N ALA A 55 2.26 16.28 3.75
CA ALA A 55 2.01 17.01 4.98
C ALA A 55 2.36 18.50 4.82
N LEU A 56 3.45 18.81 4.10
CA LEU A 56 3.84 20.19 3.80
C LEU A 56 2.86 20.88 2.84
N CYS A 57 2.23 20.12 1.93
CA CYS A 57 1.24 20.63 0.99
C CYS A 57 -0.19 20.73 1.54
N LEU A 58 -0.42 20.38 2.82
CA LEU A 58 -1.78 20.26 3.37
C LEU A 58 -2.59 21.55 3.27
N ASP A 59 -1.98 22.72 3.52
CA ASP A 59 -2.66 24.00 3.39
C ASP A 59 -3.06 24.33 1.95
N MET A 60 -2.24 23.93 0.97
CA MET A 60 -2.58 24.06 -0.45
C MET A 60 -3.76 23.17 -0.80
N ALA A 61 -3.78 21.92 -0.32
CA ALA A 61 -4.88 20.99 -0.53
C ALA A 61 -6.20 21.47 0.12
N ARG A 62 -6.13 22.11 1.30
CA ARG A 62 -7.29 22.78 1.94
C ARG A 62 -7.79 23.97 1.13
N ARG A 63 -6.90 24.78 0.55
CA ARG A 63 -7.30 25.87 -0.37
C ARG A 63 -8.00 25.32 -1.60
N LYS A 64 -7.49 24.21 -2.17
CA LYS A 64 -8.08 23.53 -3.33
C LYS A 64 -9.50 23.04 -3.03
N ALA A 65 -9.68 22.38 -1.88
CA ALA A 65 -11.01 21.96 -1.42
C ALA A 65 -11.98 23.15 -1.32
N ARG A 66 -11.54 24.24 -0.67
CA ARG A 66 -12.33 25.48 -0.54
C ARG A 66 -12.67 26.12 -1.87
N ALA A 67 -11.73 26.19 -2.81
CA ALA A 67 -11.98 26.68 -4.17
C ALA A 67 -13.02 25.83 -4.90
N GLY A 68 -13.06 24.53 -4.62
CA GLY A 68 -14.11 23.61 -5.08
C GLY A 68 -15.45 23.72 -4.35
N GLY A 69 -15.60 24.63 -3.40
CA GLY A 69 -16.83 24.84 -2.63
C GLY A 69 -17.00 23.90 -1.43
N LEU A 70 -15.98 23.12 -1.06
CA LEU A 70 -16.02 22.27 0.13
C LEU A 70 -15.81 23.11 1.40
N LYS A 71 -16.59 22.82 2.43
CA LYS A 71 -16.51 23.56 3.71
C LYS A 71 -15.31 23.17 4.58
N GLN A 72 -14.78 21.96 4.39
CA GLN A 72 -13.69 21.40 5.18
C GLN A 72 -12.96 20.30 4.39
N GLY A 73 -11.84 19.84 4.92
CA GLY A 73 -11.02 18.80 4.33
C GLY A 73 -9.93 19.31 3.41
N ALA A 74 -9.09 18.38 2.95
CA ALA A 74 -7.98 18.64 2.05
C ALA A 74 -8.13 17.82 0.77
N PHE A 75 -8.10 18.49 -0.39
CA PHE A 75 -8.20 17.86 -1.71
C PHE A 75 -6.83 17.85 -2.40
N PHE A 76 -6.25 16.66 -2.56
CA PHE A 76 -5.01 16.42 -3.29
C PHE A 76 -5.32 16.03 -4.74
N CYS A 77 -4.76 16.76 -5.70
CA CYS A 77 -5.03 16.53 -7.12
C CYS A 77 -4.33 15.26 -7.68
N GLY A 78 -3.27 14.79 -7.02
CA GLY A 78 -2.44 13.67 -7.48
C GLY A 78 -1.38 13.27 -6.46
N LEU A 79 -0.72 12.14 -6.72
CA LEU A 79 0.38 11.59 -5.91
C LEU A 79 1.79 11.91 -6.47
N ASP A 80 1.86 12.66 -7.57
CA ASP A 80 3.11 13.20 -8.10
C ASP A 80 3.07 14.74 -8.06
N PRO A 81 3.59 15.37 -7.00
CA PRO A 81 3.59 16.82 -6.87
C PRO A 81 4.35 17.53 -8.01
N LYS A 82 5.29 16.85 -8.68
CA LYS A 82 6.09 17.43 -9.78
C LYS A 82 5.32 17.43 -11.10
N LYS A 83 4.45 16.44 -11.32
CA LYS A 83 3.67 16.28 -12.57
C LYS A 83 2.29 16.90 -12.54
N HIS A 84 1.80 17.32 -11.38
CA HIS A 84 0.46 17.89 -11.24
C HIS A 84 0.48 19.40 -10.91
N PRO A 85 0.66 20.30 -11.89
CA PRO A 85 0.59 21.74 -11.66
C PRO A 85 -0.88 22.18 -11.54
N CYS A 86 -1.57 21.80 -10.45
CA CYS A 86 -2.85 22.42 -10.10
C CYS A 86 -2.59 23.65 -9.24
N HIS A 87 -3.11 24.81 -9.64
CA HIS A 87 -3.09 25.97 -8.77
C HIS A 87 -3.98 25.70 -7.54
N PRO A 88 -3.52 26.00 -6.30
CA PRO A 88 -4.29 25.71 -5.08
C PRO A 88 -5.62 26.46 -4.99
N ASP A 89 -5.74 27.61 -5.63
CA ASP A 89 -6.94 28.45 -5.55
C ASP A 89 -7.90 28.29 -6.74
N ASP A 90 -7.53 27.45 -7.72
CA ASP A 90 -8.44 27.07 -8.79
C ASP A 90 -9.35 25.93 -8.32
N PRO A 91 -10.63 25.87 -8.70
CA PRO A 91 -11.48 24.74 -8.35
C PRO A 91 -10.94 23.41 -8.94
N PRO A 92 -11.17 22.26 -8.29
CA PRO A 92 -10.91 20.95 -8.86
C PRO A 92 -11.93 20.62 -9.96
N ASP A 93 -11.53 19.71 -10.86
CA ASP A 93 -12.42 19.15 -11.89
C ASP A 93 -13.65 18.48 -11.27
N ARG A 94 -14.75 18.44 -12.03
CA ARG A 94 -16.01 17.78 -11.64
C ARG A 94 -16.39 16.68 -12.67
N PRO A 95 -16.94 15.54 -12.23
CA PRO A 95 -17.10 15.11 -10.83
C PRO A 95 -15.75 14.94 -10.12
N LEU A 96 -15.75 15.00 -8.78
CA LEU A 96 -14.49 14.92 -8.03
C LEU A 96 -13.84 13.54 -8.19
N ARG A 97 -12.57 13.53 -8.62
CA ARG A 97 -11.69 12.36 -8.56
C ARG A 97 -11.02 12.31 -7.19
N LEU A 98 -11.34 11.29 -6.40
CA LEU A 98 -10.99 11.17 -4.99
C LEU A 98 -9.91 10.11 -4.74
N LEU A 99 -9.66 9.19 -5.68
CA LEU A 99 -8.64 8.16 -5.53
C LEU A 99 -7.29 8.71 -5.03
N PRO A 100 -6.73 9.82 -5.58
CA PRO A 100 -5.46 10.34 -5.06
C PRO A 100 -5.47 10.67 -3.57
N CYS A 101 -6.57 11.23 -3.05
CA CYS A 101 -6.68 11.59 -1.64
C CYS A 101 -6.71 10.33 -0.74
N PHE A 102 -7.53 9.34 -1.10
CA PHE A 102 -7.72 8.15 -0.28
C PHE A 102 -6.58 7.14 -0.45
N SER A 103 -5.96 7.07 -1.63
CA SER A 103 -4.70 6.34 -1.84
C SER A 103 -3.55 6.95 -1.03
N LEU A 104 -3.43 8.29 -0.96
CA LEU A 104 -2.46 8.93 -0.08
C LEU A 104 -2.68 8.55 1.39
N SER A 105 -3.93 8.60 1.85
CA SER A 105 -4.26 8.19 3.21
C SER A 105 -3.89 6.71 3.45
N ARG A 106 -4.16 5.82 2.50
CA ARG A 106 -3.77 4.41 2.57
C ARG A 106 -2.26 4.26 2.70
N LEU A 107 -1.48 4.94 1.87
CA LEU A 107 0.00 4.87 1.92
C LEU A 107 0.57 5.38 3.25
N LEU A 108 0.01 6.46 3.82
CA LEU A 108 0.42 6.96 5.14
C LEU A 108 0.13 5.95 6.25
N ILE A 109 -1.03 5.27 6.17
CA ILE A 109 -1.44 4.22 7.11
C ILE A 109 -0.52 3.00 6.97
N ASP A 110 -0.30 2.51 5.75
CA ASP A 110 0.57 1.37 5.47
C ASP A 110 2.01 1.65 5.89
N TYR A 111 2.51 2.87 5.63
CA TYR A 111 3.81 3.32 6.10
C TYR A 111 3.91 3.20 7.62
N TYR A 112 2.92 3.69 8.37
CA TYR A 112 2.93 3.59 9.83
C TYR A 112 2.86 2.12 10.30
N ARG A 113 1.99 1.28 9.72
CA ARG A 113 1.88 -0.14 10.09
C ARG A 113 3.19 -0.90 9.85
N THR A 114 3.87 -0.56 8.77
CA THR A 114 5.11 -1.19 8.32
C THR A 114 6.34 -0.67 9.08
N SER A 115 6.38 0.61 9.46
CA SER A 115 7.57 1.21 10.09
C SER A 115 7.44 1.44 11.60
N LEU A 116 6.22 1.53 12.11
CA LEU A 116 5.87 2.05 13.44
C LEU A 116 6.47 3.44 13.74
N ASP A 117 6.73 4.24 12.71
CA ASP A 117 7.29 5.59 12.85
C ASP A 117 6.23 6.57 13.38
N PHE A 118 6.02 6.52 14.70
CA PHE A 118 5.08 7.37 15.41
C PHE A 118 5.43 8.86 15.30
N GLN A 119 6.72 9.20 15.21
CA GLN A 119 7.14 10.60 15.07
C GLN A 119 6.69 11.17 13.73
N PHE A 120 6.81 10.41 12.64
CA PHE A 120 6.30 10.82 11.35
C PHE A 120 4.78 10.99 11.37
N LEU A 121 4.05 10.00 11.91
CA LEU A 121 2.60 10.08 12.07
C LEU A 121 2.19 11.37 12.80
N LEU A 122 2.87 11.69 13.90
CA LEU A 122 2.60 12.88 14.70
C LEU A 122 3.00 14.20 14.01
N SER A 123 4.05 14.20 13.19
CA SER A 123 4.57 15.40 12.53
C SER A 123 3.69 15.92 11.38
N GLY A 124 2.72 15.13 10.92
CA GLY A 124 1.78 15.55 9.87
C GLY A 124 1.05 14.43 9.14
N GLY A 125 1.51 13.18 9.26
CA GLY A 125 0.80 12.04 8.66
C GLY A 125 -0.65 11.91 9.16
N ALA A 126 -0.85 12.07 10.47
CA ALA A 126 -2.18 12.09 11.08
C ALA A 126 -3.06 13.23 10.53
N ASP A 127 -2.47 14.41 10.34
CA ASP A 127 -3.16 15.61 9.87
C ASP A 127 -3.76 15.38 8.47
N VAL A 128 -3.03 14.72 7.57
CA VAL A 128 -3.54 14.34 6.25
C VAL A 128 -4.71 13.36 6.38
N VAL A 129 -4.58 12.30 7.19
CA VAL A 129 -5.64 11.29 7.37
C VAL A 129 -6.94 11.93 7.89
N PHE A 130 -6.87 12.80 8.90
CA PHE A 130 -8.03 13.51 9.43
C PHE A 130 -8.65 14.49 8.42
N GLU A 131 -7.83 15.22 7.66
CA GLU A 131 -8.36 16.14 6.64
C GLU A 131 -8.95 15.42 5.42
N THR A 132 -8.46 14.23 5.09
CA THR A 132 -9.10 13.35 4.10
C THR A 132 -10.44 12.81 4.59
N ALA A 133 -10.57 12.50 5.89
CA ALA A 133 -11.85 12.13 6.49
C ALA A 133 -12.85 13.31 6.49
N ARG A 134 -12.39 14.52 6.84
CA ARG A 134 -13.19 15.75 6.74
C ARG A 134 -13.65 16.02 5.31
N LEU A 135 -12.79 15.77 4.33
CA LEU A 135 -13.14 15.87 2.90
C LEU A 135 -14.32 14.95 2.58
N TRP A 136 -14.27 13.67 2.98
CA TRP A 136 -15.37 12.72 2.78
C TRP A 136 -16.68 13.26 3.35
N GLN A 137 -16.65 13.66 4.62
CA GLN A 137 -17.82 14.17 5.33
C GLN A 137 -18.39 15.42 4.64
N ALA A 138 -17.54 16.34 4.18
CA ALA A 138 -17.97 17.54 3.45
C ALA A 138 -18.68 17.19 2.14
N ILE A 139 -18.13 16.25 1.37
CA ILE A 139 -18.70 15.80 0.10
C ILE A 139 -20.11 15.24 0.33
N GLN A 140 -20.28 14.40 1.35
CA GLN A 140 -21.58 13.81 1.69
C GLN A 140 -22.60 14.86 2.14
N MET A 141 -22.21 15.71 3.10
CA MET A 141 -23.10 16.75 3.63
C MET A 141 -23.54 17.75 2.57
N GLN A 142 -22.67 18.03 1.59
CA GLN A 142 -22.93 19.01 0.54
C GLN A 142 -23.49 18.38 -0.74
N GLY A 143 -23.67 17.05 -0.80
CA GLY A 143 -24.15 16.36 -1.98
C GLY A 143 -23.27 16.57 -3.22
N ILE A 144 -21.95 16.67 -3.02
CA ILE A 144 -21.00 16.90 -4.12
C ILE A 144 -20.76 15.56 -4.85
N ALA A 145 -20.95 15.56 -6.17
CA ALA A 145 -20.68 14.36 -6.97
C ALA A 145 -19.19 14.02 -7.04
N SER A 146 -18.86 12.75 -6.76
CA SER A 146 -17.59 12.10 -7.07
C SER A 146 -17.71 11.23 -8.31
N ASP A 147 -16.57 10.92 -8.95
CA ASP A 147 -16.52 10.14 -10.18
C ASP A 147 -17.03 8.70 -9.95
N PRO A 148 -18.14 8.27 -10.59
CA PRO A 148 -18.67 6.92 -10.45
C PRO A 148 -17.71 5.82 -10.90
N GLY A 149 -16.78 6.13 -11.81
CA GLY A 149 -15.77 5.18 -12.28
C GLY A 149 -14.78 4.77 -11.18
N GLU A 150 -14.61 5.60 -10.15
CA GLU A 150 -13.69 5.34 -9.03
C GLU A 150 -14.34 4.57 -7.88
N TRP A 151 -15.67 4.53 -7.81
CA TRP A 151 -16.39 4.05 -6.62
C TRP A 151 -16.00 2.65 -6.13
N PRO A 152 -15.82 1.63 -7.00
CA PRO A 152 -15.46 0.29 -6.55
C PRO A 152 -14.12 0.23 -5.81
N ASP A 153 -13.11 0.99 -6.28
CA ASP A 153 -11.79 1.03 -5.66
C ASP A 153 -11.70 2.07 -4.53
N LEU A 154 -12.55 3.11 -4.58
CA LEU A 154 -12.63 4.16 -3.58
C LEU A 154 -13.26 3.68 -2.26
N LYS A 155 -14.32 2.84 -2.34
CA LYS A 155 -15.06 2.35 -1.16
C LYS A 155 -14.15 1.79 -0.05
N PRO A 156 -13.26 0.80 -0.31
CA PRO A 156 -12.41 0.24 0.75
C PRO A 156 -11.42 1.27 1.30
N LEU A 157 -10.93 2.21 0.48
CA LEU A 157 -9.98 3.24 0.92
C LEU A 157 -10.65 4.28 1.83
N VAL A 158 -11.89 4.68 1.53
CA VAL A 158 -12.69 5.54 2.39
C VAL A 158 -12.93 4.84 3.73
N GLN A 159 -13.39 3.60 3.72
CA GLN A 159 -13.65 2.85 4.96
C GLN A 159 -12.39 2.74 5.82
N LEU A 160 -11.24 2.44 5.21
CA LEU A 160 -9.96 2.39 5.90
C LEU A 160 -9.60 3.76 6.52
N ASN A 161 -9.69 4.85 5.74
CA ASN A 161 -9.40 6.20 6.22
C ASN A 161 -10.24 6.54 7.46
N LEU A 162 -11.56 6.34 7.39
CA LEU A 162 -12.48 6.63 8.50
C LEU A 162 -12.17 5.78 9.73
N ASN A 163 -11.96 4.47 9.58
CA ASN A 163 -11.58 3.59 10.70
C ASN A 163 -10.29 4.05 11.39
N TRP A 164 -9.31 4.49 10.59
CA TRP A 164 -8.02 4.92 11.08
C TRP A 164 -8.05 6.28 11.79
N THR A 165 -9.06 7.12 11.60
CA THR A 165 -9.23 8.34 12.41
C THR A 165 -9.32 8.01 13.91
N SER A 166 -10.14 7.03 14.28
CA SER A 166 -10.31 6.56 15.66
C SER A 166 -9.05 5.82 16.17
N ARG A 167 -8.42 4.99 15.32
CA ARG A 167 -7.19 4.26 15.68
C ARG A 167 -6.04 5.22 15.98
N ILE A 168 -5.79 6.19 15.09
CA ILE A 168 -4.77 7.24 15.29
C ILE A 168 -5.07 8.05 16.55
N TRP A 169 -6.32 8.47 16.75
CA TRP A 169 -6.70 9.20 17.95
C TRP A 169 -6.43 8.42 19.24
N THR A 170 -6.72 7.11 19.24
CA THR A 170 -6.43 6.21 20.36
C THR A 170 -4.92 6.07 20.59
N LEU A 171 -4.13 5.89 19.53
CA LEU A 171 -2.67 5.81 19.59
C LEU A 171 -2.07 7.09 20.18
N LEU A 172 -2.51 8.26 19.70
CA LEU A 172 -2.11 9.55 20.23
C LEU A 172 -2.49 9.71 21.71
N GLY A 173 -3.66 9.19 22.11
CA GLY A 173 -4.14 9.26 23.49
C GLY A 173 -3.27 8.46 24.44
N ARG A 174 -2.94 7.22 24.06
CA ARG A 174 -2.01 6.35 24.81
C ARG A 174 -0.63 6.99 24.97
N ALA A 175 -0.17 7.76 23.98
CA ALA A 175 1.09 8.49 24.02
C ALA A 175 1.00 9.87 24.72
N GLY A 176 -0.19 10.32 25.14
CA GLY A 176 -0.40 11.66 25.71
C GLY A 176 -0.21 12.81 24.71
N ARG A 177 -0.36 12.57 23.41
CA ARG A 177 -0.09 13.52 22.30
C ARG A 177 -1.34 13.95 21.52
N GLN A 178 -2.55 13.61 21.99
CA GLN A 178 -3.80 14.05 21.35
C GLN A 178 -3.88 15.58 21.21
N GLN A 179 -3.46 16.31 22.24
CA GLN A 179 -3.54 17.77 22.26
C GLN A 179 -2.72 18.43 21.15
N ASP A 180 -1.62 17.82 20.74
CA ASP A 180 -0.74 18.35 19.69
C ASP A 180 -1.45 18.38 18.33
N VAL A 181 -2.19 17.31 18.01
CA VAL A 181 -2.98 17.21 16.77
C VAL A 181 -4.27 18.02 16.91
N ALA A 182 -4.93 17.94 18.06
CA ALA A 182 -6.15 18.69 18.37
C ALA A 182 -5.95 20.20 18.19
N ALA A 183 -4.86 20.75 18.74
CA ALA A 183 -4.55 22.17 18.64
C ALA A 183 -4.23 22.61 17.21
N ARG A 184 -3.51 21.79 16.42
CA ARG A 184 -3.19 22.10 15.02
C ARG A 184 -4.41 22.08 14.11
N LEU A 185 -5.33 21.13 14.33
CA LEU A 185 -6.46 20.89 13.42
C LEU A 185 -7.78 21.45 13.92
N GLY A 186 -7.82 22.00 15.14
CA GLY A 186 -9.07 22.34 15.83
C GLY A 186 -9.97 21.11 16.03
N LEU A 187 -9.38 19.92 16.19
CA LEU A 187 -10.06 18.63 16.21
C LEU A 187 -10.52 18.29 17.64
N SER A 188 -11.76 17.82 17.77
CA SER A 188 -12.29 17.33 19.05
C SER A 188 -12.48 15.81 19.05
N GLY A 189 -12.48 15.18 20.24
CA GLY A 189 -12.75 13.74 20.34
C GLY A 189 -14.15 13.35 19.88
N GLU A 190 -15.13 14.27 19.99
CA GLU A 190 -16.48 14.08 19.45
C GLU A 190 -16.46 14.05 17.92
N GLU A 191 -15.77 15.02 17.30
CA GLU A 191 -15.61 15.07 15.85
C GLU A 191 -14.92 13.80 15.31
N VAL A 192 -13.89 13.29 16.00
CA VAL A 192 -13.23 12.04 15.61
C VAL A 192 -14.20 10.86 15.60
N ARG A 193 -15.08 10.77 16.60
CA ARG A 193 -16.10 9.71 16.65
C ARG A 193 -17.06 9.82 15.45
N GLN A 194 -17.52 11.04 15.16
CA GLN A 194 -18.41 11.31 14.03
C GLN A 194 -17.75 11.00 12.67
N LEU A 195 -16.45 11.28 12.52
CA LEU A 195 -15.69 10.91 11.33
C LEU A 195 -15.63 9.38 11.18
N ALA A 196 -15.25 8.66 12.24
CA ALA A 196 -15.15 7.20 12.21
C ALA A 196 -16.49 6.49 11.92
N GLU A 197 -17.60 7.08 12.36
CA GLU A 197 -18.96 6.56 12.15
C GLU A 197 -19.62 7.05 10.84
N SER A 198 -18.90 7.83 10.03
CA SER A 198 -19.46 8.35 8.78
C SER A 198 -19.81 7.22 7.79
N PRO A 199 -20.99 7.24 7.16
CA PRO A 199 -21.42 6.15 6.30
C PRO A 199 -20.60 6.08 5.01
N VAL A 200 -20.40 4.89 4.47
CA VAL A 200 -19.75 4.68 3.16
C VAL A 200 -20.75 4.02 2.21
N LEU A 201 -21.56 4.84 1.55
CA LEU A 201 -22.59 4.40 0.60
C LEU A 201 -22.05 4.38 -0.83
N LEU A 202 -21.13 3.45 -1.08
CA LEU A 202 -20.57 3.18 -2.41
C LEU A 202 -20.84 1.71 -2.79
N PRO A 203 -20.97 1.38 -4.10
CA PRO A 203 -21.16 0.00 -4.56
C PRO A 203 -19.98 -0.90 -4.19
N ASP A 204 -20.27 -2.17 -3.93
CA ASP A 204 -19.27 -3.20 -3.70
C ASP A 204 -18.57 -3.64 -4.98
N ARG A 205 -17.36 -4.18 -4.80
CA ARG A 205 -16.50 -4.67 -5.88
C ARG A 205 -16.89 -6.09 -6.28
N THR A 206 -16.99 -6.37 -7.58
CA THR A 206 -16.73 -7.72 -8.11
C THR A 206 -15.24 -7.83 -8.42
N GLN A 207 -14.50 -8.66 -7.66
CA GLN A 207 -13.06 -8.82 -7.89
C GLN A 207 -12.78 -9.46 -9.25
N SER A 208 -11.90 -8.85 -10.05
CA SER A 208 -11.21 -9.52 -11.15
C SER A 208 -9.80 -9.88 -10.71
N SER A 209 -9.41 -11.15 -10.85
CA SER A 209 -8.08 -11.66 -10.50
C SER A 209 -6.97 -10.99 -11.34
N GLN A 210 -6.16 -10.12 -10.70
CA GLN A 210 -5.05 -9.37 -11.34
C GLN A 210 -3.71 -10.12 -11.32
N THR A 211 -3.62 -11.29 -10.65
CA THR A 211 -2.37 -12.06 -10.52
C THR A 211 -1.77 -12.48 -11.86
N LYS A 212 -2.62 -12.78 -12.87
CA LYS A 212 -2.14 -13.24 -14.19
C LYS A 212 -1.45 -12.13 -14.98
N ASP A 213 -1.96 -10.89 -14.90
CA ASP A 213 -1.39 -9.74 -15.60
C ASP A 213 -0.07 -9.32 -14.96
N ALA A 214 -0.01 -9.33 -13.62
CA ALA A 214 1.22 -9.08 -12.87
C ALA A 214 2.32 -10.12 -13.18
N ALA A 215 1.98 -11.41 -13.19
CA ALA A 215 2.94 -12.46 -13.52
C ALA A 215 3.47 -12.33 -14.97
N THR A 216 2.60 -11.93 -15.90
CA THR A 216 2.98 -11.69 -17.30
C THR A 216 3.93 -10.49 -17.43
N LEU A 217 3.60 -9.38 -16.78
CA LEU A 217 4.46 -8.19 -16.74
C LEU A 217 5.86 -8.53 -16.20
N LEU A 218 5.92 -9.19 -15.04
CA LEU A 218 7.17 -9.54 -14.37
C LEU A 218 8.02 -10.52 -15.20
N ALA A 219 7.40 -11.53 -15.80
CA ALA A 219 8.10 -12.48 -16.67
C ALA A 219 8.70 -11.78 -17.90
N ASN A 220 7.98 -10.83 -18.50
CA ASN A 220 8.48 -10.05 -19.63
C ASN A 220 9.70 -9.21 -19.24
N LEU A 221 9.68 -8.54 -18.07
CA LEU A 221 10.82 -7.72 -17.60
C LEU A 221 12.10 -8.54 -17.40
N VAL A 222 12.01 -9.72 -16.78
CA VAL A 222 13.17 -10.59 -16.56
C VAL A 222 13.70 -11.11 -17.89
N HIS A 223 12.79 -11.51 -18.78
CA HIS A 223 13.15 -12.04 -20.08
C HIS A 223 13.87 -11.01 -20.97
N THR A 224 13.50 -9.72 -20.88
CA THR A 224 14.18 -8.64 -21.62
C THR A 224 15.57 -8.30 -21.08
N GLY A 225 16.07 -9.05 -20.10
CA GLY A 225 17.39 -8.85 -19.50
C GLY A 225 17.42 -7.70 -18.51
N TYR A 226 16.27 -7.25 -18.02
CA TYR A 226 16.24 -6.27 -16.94
C TYR A 226 16.72 -6.95 -15.66
N ASP A 227 17.84 -6.45 -15.12
CA ASP A 227 18.36 -6.95 -13.85
C ASP A 227 17.51 -6.38 -12.72
N LEU A 228 16.64 -7.23 -12.17
CA LEU A 228 15.82 -6.92 -11.01
C LEU A 228 16.59 -7.04 -9.70
N SER A 229 17.85 -7.50 -9.75
CA SER A 229 18.75 -7.54 -8.61
C SER A 229 19.66 -6.32 -8.64
N PRO A 230 19.58 -5.43 -7.64
CA PRO A 230 20.65 -4.46 -7.49
C PRO A 230 21.16 -4.37 -6.06
N GLU A 231 22.45 -4.08 -5.96
CA GLU A 231 23.11 -3.68 -4.73
C GLU A 231 22.53 -2.36 -4.17
N LYS A 232 21.90 -1.51 -5.02
CA LYS A 232 21.12 -0.30 -4.64
C LYS A 232 20.06 0.04 -5.71
N TRP A 233 18.78 0.08 -5.35
CA TRP A 233 17.75 0.69 -6.21
C TRP A 233 18.06 2.17 -6.43
N SER A 234 17.93 2.61 -7.67
CA SER A 234 18.21 3.97 -8.11
C SER A 234 16.95 4.74 -8.53
N SER A 235 15.81 4.06 -8.67
CA SER A 235 14.55 4.68 -9.10
C SER A 235 13.30 4.11 -8.40
N GLY A 236 12.20 4.87 -8.50
CA GLY A 236 10.91 4.45 -7.93
C GLY A 236 10.27 3.29 -8.69
N GLU A 237 10.62 3.10 -9.96
CA GLU A 237 10.10 2.02 -10.80
C GLU A 237 10.57 0.65 -10.29
N GLU A 238 11.83 0.50 -9.89
CA GLU A 238 12.35 -0.75 -9.31
C GLU A 238 11.62 -1.10 -8.00
N ALA A 239 11.39 -0.09 -7.16
CA ALA A 239 10.62 -0.25 -5.94
C ALA A 239 9.18 -0.68 -6.25
N GLY A 240 8.56 -0.06 -7.25
CA GLY A 240 7.22 -0.42 -7.70
C GLY A 240 7.12 -1.85 -8.23
N VAL A 241 8.14 -2.34 -8.95
CA VAL A 241 8.20 -3.73 -9.38
C VAL A 241 8.26 -4.70 -8.20
N LEU A 242 9.01 -4.38 -7.14
CA LEU A 242 8.98 -5.17 -5.89
C LEU A 242 7.59 -5.14 -5.25
N ALA A 243 6.90 -4.00 -5.22
CA ALA A 243 5.53 -3.94 -4.69
C ALA A 243 4.56 -4.83 -5.47
N ILE A 244 4.69 -4.89 -6.80
CA ILE A 244 3.87 -5.77 -7.64
C ILE A 244 4.17 -7.24 -7.29
N LEU A 245 5.45 -7.62 -7.20
CA LEU A 245 5.84 -8.98 -6.83
C LEU A 245 5.32 -9.35 -5.42
N ALA A 246 5.52 -8.46 -4.44
CA ALA A 246 5.11 -8.68 -3.05
C ALA A 246 3.58 -8.82 -2.92
N THR A 247 2.80 -7.89 -3.50
CA THR A 247 1.34 -7.86 -3.31
C THR A 247 0.58 -8.79 -4.24
N GLN A 248 1.02 -8.98 -5.49
CA GLN A 248 0.25 -9.76 -6.48
C GLN A 248 0.68 -11.22 -6.56
N ILE A 249 1.95 -11.52 -6.30
CA ILE A 249 2.52 -12.87 -6.40
C ILE A 249 2.75 -13.47 -5.01
N ALA A 250 3.43 -12.76 -4.11
CA ALA A 250 3.60 -13.18 -2.72
C ALA A 250 2.31 -13.03 -1.88
N ARG A 251 1.34 -12.25 -2.40
CA ARG A 251 0.08 -11.89 -1.73
C ARG A 251 0.32 -11.37 -0.32
N LEU A 252 1.27 -10.46 -0.22
CA LEU A 252 1.56 -9.72 1.00
C LEU A 252 0.37 -8.81 1.31
N GLU A 253 -0.18 -8.96 2.51
CA GLU A 253 -1.17 -8.04 3.07
C GLU A 253 -0.72 -7.59 4.47
N ILE A 254 -0.87 -6.29 4.75
CA ILE A 254 -0.67 -5.73 6.09
C ILE A 254 -2.02 -5.24 6.58
N GLU A 255 -2.71 -6.09 7.33
CA GLU A 255 -4.01 -5.79 7.94
C GLU A 255 -3.97 -6.07 9.45
N ASP A 256 -4.81 -5.39 10.23
CA ASP A 256 -4.82 -5.30 11.70
C ASP A 256 -3.51 -5.50 12.48
N ASP A 257 -2.42 -4.86 12.03
CA ASP A 257 -1.10 -4.95 12.66
C ASP A 257 -0.39 -6.31 12.47
N GLU A 258 -0.92 -7.14 11.59
CA GLU A 258 -0.41 -8.43 11.14
C GLU A 258 0.17 -8.33 9.73
N LEU A 259 1.28 -9.04 9.51
CA LEU A 259 1.90 -9.21 8.21
C LEU A 259 1.57 -10.62 7.71
N SER A 260 0.87 -10.71 6.59
CA SER A 260 0.41 -11.98 6.05
C SER A 260 0.83 -12.21 4.62
N PHE A 261 0.98 -13.48 4.25
CA PHE A 261 1.39 -13.94 2.93
C PHE A 261 0.54 -15.11 2.48
N ALA A 262 0.23 -15.14 1.19
CA ALA A 262 -0.30 -16.33 0.52
C ALA A 262 0.45 -16.55 -0.81
N PRO A 263 1.75 -16.88 -0.77
CA PRO A 263 2.58 -16.88 -1.95
C PRO A 263 2.09 -17.85 -3.01
N VAL A 264 2.16 -17.45 -4.28
CA VAL A 264 1.93 -18.36 -5.40
C VAL A 264 3.19 -18.42 -6.25
N LEU A 265 3.47 -19.58 -6.86
CA LEU A 265 4.49 -19.73 -7.88
C LEU A 265 3.83 -19.77 -9.27
N PRO A 266 3.96 -18.72 -10.10
CA PRO A 266 3.36 -18.72 -11.43
C PRO A 266 3.88 -19.84 -12.33
N ALA A 267 3.04 -20.30 -13.26
CA ALA A 267 3.43 -21.34 -14.20
C ALA A 267 4.65 -20.91 -15.04
N GLY A 268 5.66 -21.78 -15.12
CA GLY A 268 6.89 -21.52 -15.87
C GLY A 268 7.98 -20.80 -15.09
N TRP A 269 7.72 -20.40 -13.84
CA TRP A 269 8.72 -19.86 -12.92
C TRP A 269 9.40 -21.02 -12.17
N GLN A 270 10.70 -20.90 -11.94
CA GLN A 270 11.48 -21.82 -11.09
C GLN A 270 11.50 -21.34 -9.64
N GLY A 271 11.47 -20.02 -9.45
CA GLY A 271 11.37 -19.40 -8.14
C GLY A 271 11.42 -17.88 -8.22
N TYR A 272 11.22 -17.23 -7.08
CA TYR A 272 11.47 -15.81 -6.89
C TYR A 272 11.93 -15.54 -5.46
N SER A 273 12.60 -14.41 -5.26
CA SER A 273 12.95 -13.92 -3.94
C SER A 273 12.71 -12.42 -3.84
N LEU A 274 12.52 -11.95 -2.61
CA LEU A 274 12.30 -10.54 -2.28
C LEU A 274 12.80 -10.25 -0.86
N ARG A 275 13.44 -9.10 -0.68
CA ARG A 275 13.84 -8.55 0.62
C ARG A 275 12.84 -7.49 1.05
N LEU A 276 12.29 -7.65 2.24
CA LEU A 276 11.29 -6.76 2.80
C LEU A 276 11.76 -6.14 4.11
N SER A 277 11.16 -4.99 4.44
CA SER A 277 11.28 -4.30 5.71
C SER A 277 9.93 -4.31 6.42
N PHE A 278 9.91 -4.72 7.69
CA PHE A 278 8.73 -4.65 8.55
C PHE A 278 9.14 -4.41 10.00
N ARG A 279 8.61 -3.35 10.60
CA ARG A 279 8.79 -2.91 12.00
C ARG A 279 10.23 -2.80 12.46
N GLY A 280 11.09 -2.31 11.56
CA GLY A 280 12.53 -2.16 11.81
C GLY A 280 13.34 -3.42 11.56
N SER A 281 12.69 -4.54 11.20
CA SER A 281 13.35 -5.77 10.79
C SER A 281 13.41 -5.88 9.27
N GLN A 282 14.47 -6.51 8.77
CA GLN A 282 14.64 -6.89 7.37
C GLN A 282 14.68 -8.41 7.26
N PHE A 283 13.99 -8.95 6.27
CA PHE A 283 13.93 -10.38 6.03
C PHE A 283 13.79 -10.68 4.53
N ASP A 284 14.29 -11.84 4.13
CA ASP A 284 14.11 -12.37 2.78
C ASP A 284 12.95 -13.35 2.76
N LEU A 285 12.12 -13.29 1.72
CA LEU A 285 11.20 -14.34 1.32
C LEU A 285 11.70 -14.93 0.00
N SER A 286 11.81 -16.25 -0.06
CA SER A 286 12.13 -17.01 -1.27
C SER A 286 11.11 -18.11 -1.48
N VAL A 287 10.70 -18.31 -2.72
CA VAL A 287 9.68 -19.30 -3.12
C VAL A 287 10.19 -20.03 -4.34
N ASP A 288 10.20 -21.36 -4.29
CA ASP A 288 10.57 -22.23 -5.42
C ASP A 288 9.56 -23.36 -5.62
N GLN A 289 9.84 -24.32 -6.50
CA GLN A 289 8.93 -25.43 -6.78
C GLN A 289 8.70 -26.39 -5.61
N SER A 290 9.54 -26.33 -4.58
CA SER A 290 9.48 -27.21 -3.41
C SER A 290 8.79 -26.56 -2.23
N ALA A 291 9.18 -25.33 -1.86
CA ALA A 291 8.72 -24.68 -0.64
C ALA A 291 8.88 -23.15 -0.72
N GLY A 292 8.27 -22.47 0.25
CA GLY A 292 8.64 -21.11 0.61
C GLY A 292 9.56 -21.10 1.84
N ARG A 293 10.44 -20.11 1.90
CA ARG A 293 11.41 -19.89 2.98
C ARG A 293 11.49 -18.41 3.31
N MET A 294 11.39 -18.06 4.59
CA MET A 294 11.70 -16.72 5.08
C MET A 294 12.92 -16.76 5.99
N VAL A 295 13.80 -15.77 5.86
CA VAL A 295 15.02 -15.66 6.66
C VAL A 295 15.13 -14.25 7.22
N LEU A 296 15.23 -14.11 8.55
CA LEU A 296 15.51 -12.83 9.19
C LEU A 296 16.95 -12.42 8.88
N ILE A 297 17.14 -11.22 8.35
CA ILE A 297 18.45 -10.67 7.98
C ILE A 297 18.95 -9.71 9.05
N GLU A 298 18.07 -8.84 9.55
CA GLU A 298 18.38 -7.84 10.55
C GLU A 298 17.14 -7.51 11.38
N GLY A 299 17.31 -7.15 12.65
CA GLY A 299 16.25 -6.63 13.51
C GLY A 299 15.75 -7.66 14.52
N SER A 300 14.51 -7.45 14.98
CA SER A 300 13.85 -8.30 15.98
C SER A 300 12.96 -9.34 15.31
N ALA A 301 12.62 -10.40 16.05
CA ALA A 301 11.65 -11.39 15.61
C ALA A 301 10.30 -10.73 15.25
N ILE A 302 9.70 -11.20 14.16
CA ILE A 302 8.43 -10.67 13.66
C ILE A 302 7.38 -11.78 13.54
N PRO A 303 6.14 -11.56 14.03
CA PRO A 303 5.04 -12.47 13.76
C PRO A 303 4.61 -12.33 12.30
N VAL A 304 4.51 -13.44 11.59
CA VAL A 304 4.07 -13.51 10.20
C VAL A 304 3.02 -14.61 10.03
N LEU A 305 2.00 -14.32 9.23
CA LEU A 305 1.00 -15.30 8.83
C LEU A 305 1.32 -15.83 7.45
N VAL A 306 1.39 -17.14 7.27
CA VAL A 306 1.50 -17.76 5.95
C VAL A 306 0.36 -18.72 5.74
N TYR A 307 -0.49 -18.43 4.76
CA TYR A 307 -1.75 -19.15 4.52
C TYR A 307 -2.63 -19.27 5.77
N GLY A 308 -2.63 -18.22 6.61
CA GLY A 308 -3.38 -18.16 7.87
C GLY A 308 -2.73 -18.89 9.06
N LEU A 309 -1.56 -19.49 8.89
CA LEU A 309 -0.80 -20.11 9.98
C LEU A 309 0.22 -19.12 10.54
N GLU A 310 0.27 -19.01 11.86
CA GLU A 310 1.20 -18.14 12.58
C GLU A 310 2.61 -18.73 12.64
N TYR A 311 3.60 -17.90 12.28
CA TYR A 311 5.02 -18.16 12.45
C TYR A 311 5.65 -16.98 13.20
N MET A 312 6.61 -17.28 14.06
CA MET A 312 7.52 -16.28 14.59
C MET A 312 8.84 -16.38 13.82
N LEU A 313 9.16 -15.37 13.03
CA LEU A 313 10.40 -15.33 12.25
C LEU A 313 11.53 -14.79 13.13
N GLU A 314 12.22 -15.69 13.83
CA GLU A 314 13.37 -15.38 14.70
C GLU A 314 14.70 -15.54 13.95
N ASP A 315 14.84 -16.60 13.14
CA ASP A 315 16.00 -16.86 12.29
C ASP A 315 15.52 -17.24 10.89
N GLU A 316 14.81 -18.37 10.79
CA GLU A 316 14.33 -18.92 9.53
C GLU A 316 13.01 -19.68 9.73
N CYS A 317 12.10 -19.55 8.77
CA CYS A 317 10.94 -20.44 8.66
C CYS A 317 10.81 -20.99 7.24
N VAL A 318 10.34 -22.23 7.13
CA VAL A 318 10.07 -22.92 5.86
C VAL A 318 8.63 -23.39 5.88
N PHE A 319 7.92 -23.23 4.77
CA PHE A 319 6.52 -23.59 4.64
C PHE A 319 6.23 -24.21 3.27
N ASP A 320 5.27 -25.14 3.24
CA ASP A 320 4.82 -25.77 2.00
C ASP A 320 3.94 -24.81 1.20
N LEU A 321 4.09 -24.80 -0.12
CA LEU A 321 3.22 -24.01 -1.00
C LEU A 321 1.86 -24.69 -1.19
N LYS A 322 0.78 -23.93 -0.96
CA LYS A 322 -0.57 -24.38 -1.32
C LYS A 322 -0.78 -24.27 -2.83
N GLN A 323 -1.42 -25.29 -3.42
CA GLN A 323 -1.76 -25.26 -4.84
C GLN A 323 -2.90 -24.25 -5.06
N VAL A 324 -2.97 -23.65 -6.26
CA VAL A 324 -4.01 -22.65 -6.60
C VAL A 324 -5.45 -23.18 -6.38
N GLY A 325 -5.64 -24.50 -6.43
CA GLY A 325 -6.93 -25.16 -6.16
C GLY A 325 -7.34 -25.23 -4.68
N ASP A 326 -6.40 -25.12 -3.74
CA ASP A 326 -6.67 -25.28 -2.30
C ASP A 326 -7.34 -24.03 -1.70
N PHE A 327 -7.09 -22.85 -2.29
CA PHE A 327 -7.67 -21.57 -1.86
C PHE A 327 -9.17 -21.44 -2.14
N ALA A 328 -9.70 -22.19 -3.11
CA ALA A 328 -11.12 -22.16 -3.46
C ALA A 328 -12.01 -22.83 -2.38
N GLN A 329 -11.45 -23.75 -1.57
CA GLN A 329 -12.20 -24.41 -0.50
C GLN A 329 -12.23 -23.59 0.80
N GLU A 330 -11.18 -22.82 1.09
CA GLU A 330 -11.11 -21.99 2.30
C GLU A 330 -11.92 -20.69 2.21
N SER A 331 -12.08 -20.10 1.00
CA SER A 331 -13.01 -18.98 0.79
C SER A 331 -14.46 -19.37 1.09
N ILE A 332 -14.89 -20.56 0.65
CA ILE A 332 -16.23 -21.09 0.93
C ILE A 332 -16.41 -21.41 2.42
N ALA A 333 -15.35 -21.86 3.10
CA ALA A 333 -15.39 -22.18 4.54
C ALA A 333 -15.40 -20.93 5.44
N ARG A 334 -14.72 -19.84 5.05
CA ARG A 334 -14.76 -18.56 5.78
C ARG A 334 -16.13 -17.89 5.66
N ASP A 335 -16.73 -17.89 4.46
CA ASP A 335 -18.07 -17.32 4.26
C ASP A 335 -19.15 -18.12 5.01
N ALA A 336 -18.99 -19.46 5.11
CA ALA A 336 -19.92 -20.33 5.84
C ALA A 336 -19.81 -20.26 7.38
N LEU A 337 -18.79 -19.59 7.92
CA LEU A 337 -18.61 -19.38 9.37
C LEU A 337 -18.94 -17.94 9.81
N SER A 338 -19.35 -17.09 8.86
CA SER A 338 -19.76 -15.69 9.09
C SER A 338 -21.26 -15.41 8.91
N ASP A 339 -22.07 -16.45 8.66
CA ASP A 339 -23.54 -16.43 8.71
C ASP A 339 -24.08 -16.92 10.07
#